data_AF-A0A7X8Q056-F1
#
_entry.id   AF-A0A7X8Q056-F1
#
_cell.length_a   1.000
_cell.length_b   1.000
_cell.length_c   1.000
_cell.angle_alpha   90.00
_cell.angle_beta   90.00
_cell.angle_gamma   90.00
#
_symmetry.space_group_name_H-M   'P 1'
#
loop_
_entity.id
_entity.type
_entity.pdbx_description
1 polymer ?
#
loop_
_entity_poly.entity_id
_entity_poly.type
_entity_poly.pdbx_seq_one_letter_code
_entity_poly.pdbx_strand_id
1 'polypeptide(L)'
;MDKIFEDFKAWAVSRNADWKKQNVIIEEIIESTHAHQIHVNLQSEDGFGHISLFESNNIYWIEFEGVARDFANFYKYVEFDELPDLTCLENDYLSFLTNNTN
;
A
#
# COMPACT_ATOMS: atom_id res chain seq x y z
N MET A 1 5.40 7.21 16.26
CA MET A 1 5.80 6.31 15.18
C MET A 1 7.13 5.70 15.54
N ASP A 2 7.21 4.38 15.47
CA ASP A 2 8.42 3.60 15.74
C ASP A 2 9.16 3.25 14.44
N LYS A 3 10.15 2.38 14.55
CA LYS A 3 10.99 1.93 13.44
C LYS A 3 10.21 1.22 12.32
N ILE A 4 9.12 0.52 12.62
CA ILE A 4 8.29 -0.17 11.61
C ILE A 4 7.60 0.86 10.71
N PHE A 5 7.11 1.96 11.28
CA PHE A 5 6.54 3.06 10.51
C PHE A 5 7.58 3.77 9.62
N GLU A 6 8.79 3.98 10.15
CA GLU A 6 9.90 4.55 9.37
C GLU A 6 10.29 3.64 8.20
N ASP A 7 10.37 2.32 8.44
CA ASP A 7 10.71 1.32 7.42
C ASP A 7 9.64 1.19 6.36
N PHE A 8 8.36 1.17 6.76
CA PHE A 8 7.25 1.14 5.82
C PHE A 8 7.22 2.39 4.94
N LYS A 9 7.44 3.58 5.51
CA LYS A 9 7.53 4.83 4.74
C LYS A 9 8.71 4.82 3.78
N ALA A 10 9.87 4.33 4.21
CA ALA A 10 11.04 4.18 3.35
C ALA A 10 10.79 3.17 2.22
N TRP A 11 10.15 2.05 2.51
CA TRP A 11 9.70 1.08 1.52
C TRP A 11 8.80 1.74 0.48
N ALA A 12 7.71 2.41 0.89
CA ALA A 12 6.78 3.06 -0.03
C ALA A 12 7.47 4.11 -0.92
N VAL A 13 8.32 4.96 -0.35
CA VAL A 13 9.10 5.96 -1.11
C VAL A 13 10.05 5.30 -2.11
N SER A 14 10.69 4.18 -1.72
CA SER A 14 11.60 3.46 -2.62
C SER A 14 10.91 2.90 -3.86
N ARG A 15 9.60 2.60 -3.77
CA ARG A 15 8.82 2.05 -4.89
C ARG A 15 8.35 3.08 -5.90
N ASN A 16 8.36 4.37 -5.55
CA ASN A 16 7.77 5.43 -6.38
C ASN A 16 8.24 5.39 -7.85
N ALA A 17 9.54 5.21 -8.07
CA ALA A 17 10.10 5.16 -9.42
C ALA A 17 9.65 3.92 -10.21
N ASP A 18 9.47 2.78 -9.54
CA ASP A 18 9.12 1.51 -10.19
C ASP A 18 7.61 1.38 -10.40
N TRP A 19 6.79 1.82 -9.45
CA TRP A 19 5.34 1.94 -9.63
C TRP A 19 5.00 2.90 -10.75
N LYS A 20 5.71 4.03 -10.86
CA LYS A 20 5.49 4.99 -11.95
C LYS A 20 5.76 4.38 -13.33
N LYS A 21 6.72 3.47 -13.48
CA LYS A 21 6.96 2.74 -14.74
C LYS A 21 5.81 1.78 -15.08
N GLN A 22 5.04 1.37 -14.08
CA GLN A 22 3.86 0.51 -14.20
C GLN A 22 2.56 1.33 -14.27
N ASN A 23 2.63 2.64 -14.52
CA ASN A 23 1.46 3.53 -14.56
C ASN A 23 0.68 3.63 -13.22
N VAL A 24 1.37 3.43 -12.10
CA VAL A 24 0.85 3.69 -10.75
C VAL A 24 1.63 4.84 -10.13
N ILE A 25 0.94 5.86 -9.65
CA ILE A 25 1.52 7.05 -9.02
C ILE A 25 1.15 7.11 -7.54
N ILE A 26 2.11 7.49 -6.70
CA ILE A 26 1.85 7.88 -5.32
C ILE A 26 1.34 9.31 -5.33
N GLU A 27 0.07 9.50 -5.00
CA GLU A 27 -0.55 10.81 -4.88
C GLU A 27 -0.11 11.48 -3.58
N GLU A 28 -0.20 10.73 -2.47
CA GLU A 28 0.05 11.26 -1.14
C GLU A 28 0.49 10.16 -0.18
N ILE A 29 1.33 10.54 0.79
CA ILE A 29 1.63 9.73 1.96
C ILE A 29 1.18 10.52 3.20
N ILE A 30 0.10 10.07 3.84
CA ILE A 30 -0.48 10.70 5.02
C ILE A 30 -0.01 9.93 6.26
N GLU A 31 0.49 10.64 7.26
CA GLU A 31 0.90 10.07 8.54
C GLU A 31 0.02 10.65 9.65
N SER A 32 -0.57 9.78 10.47
CA SER A 32 -1.35 10.19 11.64
C SER A 32 -0.77 9.57 12.90
N THR A 33 -0.07 10.41 13.68
CA THR A 33 0.48 10.04 14.99
C THR A 33 -0.58 9.76 16.04
N HIS A 34 -1.82 10.24 15.86
CA HIS A 34 -2.91 9.99 16.81
C HIS A 34 -3.62 8.66 16.53
N ALA A 35 -3.77 8.31 15.26
CA ALA A 35 -4.39 7.06 14.84
C ALA A 35 -3.37 5.93 14.65
N HIS A 36 -2.08 6.21 14.86
CA HIS A 36 -0.98 5.26 14.68
C HIS A 36 -1.06 4.57 13.30
N GLN A 37 -1.14 5.40 12.25
CA GLN A 37 -1.25 4.91 10.88
C GLN A 37 -0.43 5.72 9.86
N ILE A 38 -0.06 5.07 8.77
CA ILE A 38 0.40 5.69 7.52
C ILE A 38 -0.51 5.21 6.40
N HIS A 39 -1.01 6.13 5.56
CA HIS A 39 -1.74 5.83 4.33
C HIS A 39 -0.90 6.27 3.12
N VAL A 40 -0.71 5.37 2.16
CA VAL A 40 -0.10 5.65 0.86
C VAL A 40 -1.21 5.61 -0.18
N ASN A 41 -1.64 6.77 -0.65
CA ASN A 41 -2.68 6.90 -1.67
C ASN A 41 -2.08 6.71 -3.05
N LEU A 42 -2.72 5.87 -3.85
CA LEU A 42 -2.25 5.42 -5.15
C LEU A 42 -3.30 5.65 -6.21
N GLN A 43 -2.85 6.09 -7.37
CA GLN A 43 -3.70 6.24 -8.54
C GLN A 43 -3.04 5.56 -9.74
N SER A 44 -3.87 5.02 -10.62
CA SER A 44 -3.48 4.60 -11.97
C SER A 44 -4.51 5.13 -12.97
N GLU A 45 -4.31 4.82 -14.25
CA GLU A 45 -5.36 5.09 -15.23
C GLU A 45 -6.63 4.27 -14.91
N ASP A 46 -6.48 3.00 -14.52
CA ASP A 46 -7.58 2.04 -14.44
C ASP A 46 -8.16 1.81 -13.04
N GLY A 47 -7.57 2.42 -12.00
CA GLY A 47 -8.03 2.26 -10.64
C GLY A 47 -7.40 3.23 -9.65
N PHE A 48 -8.01 3.30 -8.47
CA PHE A 48 -7.50 4.01 -7.29
C PHE A 48 -7.33 3.01 -6.16
N GLY A 49 -6.37 3.25 -5.29
CA GLY A 49 -6.27 2.47 -4.07
C GLY A 49 -5.34 3.09 -3.04
N HIS A 50 -5.16 2.39 -1.94
CA HIS A 50 -4.25 2.80 -0.89
C HIS A 50 -3.61 1.59 -0.21
N ILE A 51 -2.40 1.82 0.31
CA ILE A 51 -1.71 0.86 1.15
C ILE A 51 -1.51 1.52 2.50
N SER A 52 -2.04 0.90 3.55
CA SER A 52 -2.05 1.49 4.88
C SER A 52 -1.35 0.59 5.88
N LEU A 53 -0.47 1.19 6.70
CA LEU A 53 0.09 0.56 7.89
C LEU A 53 -0.64 1.10 9.11
N PHE A 54 -1.02 0.21 10.02
CA PHE A 54 -1.64 0.55 11.30
C PHE A 54 -0.92 -0.16 12.44
N GLU A 55 -1.07 0.39 13.65
CA GLU A 55 -0.64 -0.25 14.90
C GLU A 55 -1.70 -0.09 15.98
N SER A 56 -1.93 -1.16 16.74
CA SER A 56 -2.72 -1.13 17.96
C SER A 56 -2.22 -2.15 18.98
N ASN A 57 -1.87 -1.69 20.18
CA ASN A 57 -1.39 -2.53 21.28
C ASN A 57 -0.16 -3.38 20.92
N ASN A 58 0.76 -2.82 20.12
CA ASN A 58 1.95 -3.43 19.53
C ASN A 58 1.68 -4.53 18.50
N ILE A 59 0.46 -4.60 17.96
CA ILE A 59 0.12 -5.43 16.81
C ILE A 59 0.09 -4.53 15.58
N TYR A 60 0.84 -4.90 14.55
CA TYR A 60 0.90 -4.16 13.29
C TYR A 60 0.15 -4.92 12.22
N TRP A 61 -0.51 -4.17 11.34
CA TRP A 61 -1.06 -4.76 10.12
C TRP A 61 -0.96 -3.78 8.96
N ILE A 62 -0.83 -4.35 7.76
CA ILE A 62 -0.89 -3.61 6.50
C ILE A 62 -2.11 -4.04 5.73
N GLU A 63 -2.83 -3.07 5.18
CA GLU A 63 -3.98 -3.27 4.29
C GLU A 63 -3.63 -2.77 2.89
N PHE A 64 -4.03 -3.53 1.88
CA PHE A 64 -3.99 -3.17 0.47
C PHE A 64 -5.44 -3.11 -0.03
N GLU A 65 -5.88 -1.91 -0.38
CA GLU A 65 -7.26 -1.63 -0.77
C GLU A 65 -7.30 -0.93 -2.12
N GLY A 66 -8.04 -1.47 -3.07
CA GLY A 66 -8.15 -0.88 -4.39
C GLY A 66 -9.53 -1.05 -5.02
N VAL A 67 -9.88 -0.12 -5.90
CA VAL A 67 -11.08 -0.14 -6.73
C VAL A 67 -10.68 0.12 -8.17
N ALA A 68 -11.04 -0.81 -9.06
CA ALA A 68 -10.84 -0.67 -10.50
C ALA A 68 -12.04 0.03 -11.17
N ARG A 69 -11.87 0.52 -12.40
CA ARG A 69 -12.90 1.24 -13.17
C ARG A 69 -14.21 0.45 -13.39
N ASP A 70 -14.16 -0.86 -13.35
CA ASP A 70 -15.33 -1.75 -13.47
C ASP A 70 -16.01 -2.05 -12.12
N PHE A 71 -15.63 -1.33 -11.06
CA PHE A 71 -16.06 -1.54 -9.68
C PHE A 71 -15.63 -2.90 -9.10
N ALA A 72 -14.64 -3.57 -9.69
CA ALA A 72 -13.94 -4.64 -9.00
C ALA A 72 -13.18 -4.07 -7.80
N ASN A 73 -13.14 -4.84 -6.71
CA ASN A 73 -12.47 -4.46 -5.48
C ASN A 73 -11.32 -5.42 -5.18
N PHE A 74 -10.23 -4.89 -4.65
CA PHE A 74 -9.13 -5.64 -4.09
C PHE A 74 -9.03 -5.33 -2.61
N TYR A 75 -8.98 -6.38 -1.79
CA TYR A 75 -8.68 -6.27 -0.37
C TYR A 75 -7.78 -7.42 0.07
N LYS A 76 -6.66 -7.09 0.69
CA LYS A 76 -5.77 -8.02 1.37
C LYS A 76 -5.21 -7.33 2.61
N TYR A 77 -5.02 -8.09 3.67
CA TYR A 77 -4.37 -7.61 4.88
C TYR A 77 -3.34 -8.62 5.38
N VAL A 78 -2.31 -8.12 6.06
CA VAL A 78 -1.27 -8.93 6.70
C VAL A 78 -0.99 -8.36 8.09
N GLU A 79 -1.16 -9.18 9.11
CA GLU A 79 -0.75 -8.89 10.49
C GLU A 79 0.66 -9.43 10.74
N PHE A 80 1.49 -8.70 11.51
CA PHE A 80 2.88 -9.06 11.74
C PHE A 80 3.48 -8.42 13.00
N ASP A 81 4.57 -9.02 13.48
CA ASP A 81 5.42 -8.47 14.54
C ASP A 81 6.65 -7.73 13.99
N GLU A 82 7.12 -8.12 12.79
CA GLU A 82 8.21 -7.48 12.04
C GLU A 82 7.78 -7.24 10.60
N LEU A 83 8.20 -6.12 9.98
CA LEU A 83 7.76 -5.74 8.64
C LEU A 83 8.03 -6.87 7.63
N PRO A 84 6.98 -7.48 7.03
CA PRO A 84 7.14 -8.65 6.18
C PRO A 84 7.64 -8.27 4.79
N ASP A 85 8.13 -9.25 4.03
CA ASP A 85 8.32 -9.08 2.59
C ASP A 85 6.96 -8.96 1.90
N LEU A 86 6.68 -7.78 1.35
CA LEU A 86 5.42 -7.46 0.68
C LEU A 86 5.45 -7.76 -0.83
N THR A 87 6.56 -8.27 -1.38
CA THR A 87 6.78 -8.34 -2.84
C THR A 87 5.66 -9.09 -3.58
N CYS A 88 5.21 -10.24 -3.09
CA CYS A 88 4.12 -10.99 -3.74
C CYS A 88 2.80 -10.19 -3.71
N LEU A 89 2.47 -9.62 -2.55
CA LEU A 89 1.23 -8.86 -2.38
C LEU A 89 1.23 -7.55 -3.17
N GLU A 90 2.39 -6.87 -3.22
CA GLU A 90 2.65 -5.71 -4.05
C GLU A 90 2.37 -6.03 -5.52
N ASN A 91 2.93 -7.12 -6.05
CA ASN A 91 2.75 -7.49 -7.46
C ASN A 91 1.29 -7.80 -7.81
N ASP A 92 0.59 -8.57 -6.95
CA ASP A 92 -0.83 -8.87 -7.13
C ASP A 92 -1.68 -7.59 -7.16
N TYR A 93 -1.37 -6.67 -6.24
CA TYR A 93 -2.10 -5.42 -6.10
C TYR A 93 -1.85 -4.43 -7.26
N LEU A 94 -0.60 -4.29 -7.72
CA LEU A 94 -0.28 -3.46 -8.89
C LEU A 94 -0.92 -4.01 -10.16
N SER A 95 -0.92 -5.35 -10.32
CA SER A 95 -1.58 -6.02 -11.45
C SER A 95 -3.08 -5.72 -11.45
N PHE A 96 -3.71 -5.75 -10.26
CA PHE A 96 -5.10 -5.35 -10.09
C PHE A 96 -5.34 -3.88 -10.47
N LEU A 97 -4.58 -2.93 -9.91
CA LEU A 97 -4.79 -1.50 -10.16
C LEU A 97 -4.65 -1.13 -11.64
N THR A 98 -3.77 -1.84 -12.36
CA THR A 98 -3.46 -1.56 -13.75
C THR A 98 -4.23 -2.43 -14.73
N ASN A 99 -5.21 -3.23 -14.26
CA ASN A 99 -5.95 -4.20 -15.06
C ASN A 99 -5.06 -5.13 -15.91
N ASN A 100 -3.82 -5.36 -15.45
CA ASN A 100 -2.90 -6.31 -16.07
C ASN A 100 -3.23 -7.72 -15.58
N THR A 101 -4.31 -8.30 -16.11
CA THR A 101 -4.49 -9.74 -16.07
C THR A 101 -3.52 -10.36 -17.08
N ASN A 102 -2.45 -11.00 -16.59
CA ASN A 102 -1.63 -11.92 -17.40
C ASN A 102 -2.50 -13.03 -18.03
#